data_AF-A0A7K8EVJ5-F1
#
_entry.id   AF-A0A7K8EVJ5-F1
#
_cell.length_a   1.000
_cell.length_b   1.000
_cell.length_c   1.000
_cell.angle_alpha   90.00
_cell.angle_beta   90.00
_cell.angle_gamma   90.00
#
_symmetry.space_group_name_H-M   'P 1'
#
loop_
_entity.id
_entity.type
_entity.pdbx_description
1 polymer ?
#
loop_
_entity_poly.entity_id
_entity_poly.type
_entity_poly.pdbx_seq_one_letter_code
_entity_poly.pdbx_strand_id
1 'polypeptide(L)'
;EEEEEEEEEDGGPESALEKSPFQLTATDVYDISAVVGRDLLQLRAGPQLPAARARLQFRIVRVLEMLEALVSESSVAEEQLRRERDSLRRELEQLRAAARGSARQPNLGPDQMVIDLTDPNRPRFTLQELRDVLQERNQLKAQLLVVQEELQCYKSGIISQKRDQTEELEKEASGSSAGTSKDSEEKTIIKRLFSFKHGK
;
A
#
# COMPACT_ATOMS: atom_id res chain seq x y z
N GLU A 1 -22.49 9.90 34.93
CA GLU A 1 -22.28 8.72 34.08
C GLU A 1 -20.80 8.41 34.25
N GLU A 2 -20.54 7.38 35.04
CA GLU A 2 -19.19 6.86 35.26
C GLU A 2 -18.86 6.06 34.00
N GLU A 3 -17.85 6.51 33.26
CA GLU A 3 -17.33 5.77 32.12
C GLU A 3 -16.60 4.54 32.69
N GLU A 4 -17.26 3.39 32.63
CA GLU A 4 -16.65 2.10 32.85
C GLU A 4 -15.60 1.92 31.74
N GLU A 5 -14.33 2.14 32.10
CA GLU A 5 -13.20 1.68 31.30
C GLU A 5 -13.33 0.15 31.21
N GLU A 6 -13.74 -0.35 30.05
CA GLU A 6 -13.59 -1.76 29.69
C GLU A 6 -12.09 -2.07 29.76
N GLU A 7 -11.63 -2.56 30.92
CA GLU A 7 -10.35 -3.27 31.02
C GLU A 7 -10.46 -4.44 30.03
N GLU A 8 -9.91 -4.26 28.84
CA GLU A 8 -9.58 -5.39 27.98
C GLU A 8 -8.75 -6.32 28.87
N GLU A 9 -9.34 -7.48 29.16
CA GLU A 9 -8.71 -8.59 29.84
C GLU A 9 -7.59 -9.08 28.90
N ASP A 10 -6.48 -8.32 28.87
CA ASP A 10 -5.22 -8.72 28.26
C ASP A 10 -4.71 -9.87 29.12
N GLY A 11 -5.33 -11.04 28.90
CA GLY A 11 -4.95 -12.28 29.51
C GLY A 11 -3.46 -12.39 29.27
N GLY A 12 -2.68 -12.41 30.36
CA GLY A 12 -1.22 -12.27 30.30
C GLY A 12 -0.56 -13.27 29.35
N PRO A 13 0.77 -13.26 29.20
CA PRO A 13 1.48 -13.92 28.09
C PRO A 13 1.25 -15.44 27.94
N GLU A 14 0.56 -16.08 28.90
CA GLU A 14 0.10 -17.46 28.84
C GLU A 14 -1.15 -17.66 27.96
N SER A 15 -1.96 -16.62 27.73
CA SER A 15 -3.17 -16.66 26.88
C SER A 15 -2.87 -17.00 25.41
N ALA A 16 -1.67 -16.63 24.94
CA ALA A 16 -1.20 -16.93 23.60
C ALA A 16 -1.16 -18.44 23.28
N LEU A 17 -0.99 -19.30 24.30
CA LEU A 17 -1.01 -20.77 24.13
C LEU A 17 -2.42 -21.34 23.89
N GLU A 18 -3.46 -20.61 24.27
CA GLU A 18 -4.86 -21.03 24.13
C GLU A 18 -5.43 -20.67 22.75
N LYS A 19 -4.79 -19.74 22.05
CA LYS A 19 -5.18 -19.29 20.71
C LYS A 19 -5.11 -20.42 19.69
N SER A 20 -5.91 -20.27 18.62
CA SER A 20 -5.84 -21.13 17.45
C SER A 20 -4.50 -20.90 16.71
N PRO A 21 -3.82 -21.95 16.22
CA PRO A 21 -2.58 -21.82 15.45
C PRO A 21 -2.69 -20.86 14.25
N PHE A 22 -3.87 -20.84 13.61
CA PHE A 22 -4.15 -20.03 12.42
C PHE A 22 -4.45 -18.56 12.73
N GLN A 23 -4.55 -18.20 14.02
CA GLN A 23 -4.81 -16.84 14.49
C GLN A 23 -3.61 -16.24 15.22
N LEU A 24 -2.49 -16.98 15.29
CA LEU A 24 -1.28 -16.50 15.95
C LEU A 24 -0.65 -15.34 15.20
N THR A 25 -0.28 -14.32 15.96
CA THR A 25 0.55 -13.20 15.53
C THR A 25 2.00 -13.40 15.95
N ALA A 26 2.91 -12.58 15.43
CA ALA A 26 4.31 -12.60 15.87
C ALA A 26 4.45 -12.29 17.37
N THR A 27 3.61 -11.39 17.91
CA THR A 27 3.56 -11.06 19.33
C THR A 27 3.24 -12.29 20.17
N ASP A 28 2.24 -13.07 19.77
CA ASP A 28 1.86 -14.31 20.46
C ASP A 28 3.02 -15.31 20.53
N VAL A 29 3.80 -15.43 19.44
CA VAL A 29 4.98 -16.29 19.41
C VAL A 29 6.05 -15.80 20.39
N TYR A 30 6.25 -14.48 20.50
CA TYR A 30 7.17 -13.92 21.49
C TYR A 30 6.69 -14.18 22.92
N ASP A 31 5.40 -14.03 23.20
CA ASP A 31 4.83 -14.30 24.53
C ASP A 31 4.96 -15.77 24.92
N ILE A 32 4.62 -16.68 24.01
CA ILE A 32 4.85 -18.13 24.17
C ILE A 32 6.33 -18.40 24.46
N SER A 33 7.24 -17.79 23.69
CA SER A 33 8.68 -17.99 23.86
C SER A 33 9.19 -17.48 25.22
N ALA A 34 8.66 -16.35 25.71
CA ALA A 34 9.00 -15.78 27.00
C ALA A 34 8.50 -16.67 28.16
N VAL A 35 7.28 -17.20 28.04
CA VAL A 35 6.69 -18.13 29.01
C VAL A 35 7.49 -19.44 29.08
N VAL A 36 7.79 -20.04 27.93
CA VAL A 36 8.62 -21.26 27.84
C VAL A 36 10.04 -21.01 28.36
N GLY A 37 10.65 -19.88 28.02
CA GLY A 37 11.97 -19.49 28.49
C GLY A 37 12.05 -19.32 30.01
N ARG A 38 11.02 -18.72 30.63
CA ARG A 38 10.92 -18.61 32.10
C ARG A 38 10.82 -19.97 32.77
N ASP A 39 9.99 -20.87 32.25
CA ASP A 39 9.86 -22.24 32.80
C ASP A 39 11.16 -23.04 32.68
N LEU A 40 11.87 -22.92 31.56
CA LEU A 40 13.18 -23.54 31.36
C LEU A 40 14.22 -23.03 32.37
N LEU A 41 14.21 -21.73 32.68
CA LEU A 41 15.08 -21.15 33.71
C LEU A 41 14.70 -21.63 35.12
N GLN A 42 13.40 -21.81 35.41
CA GLN A 42 12.94 -22.36 36.68
C GLN A 42 13.38 -23.81 36.90
N LEU A 43 13.48 -24.62 35.84
CA LEU A 43 14.06 -25.96 35.94
C LEU A 43 15.52 -25.95 36.38
N ARG A 44 16.26 -24.89 36.02
CA ARG A 44 17.65 -24.70 36.44
C ARG A 44 17.77 -24.23 37.90
N ALA A 45 16.79 -23.51 38.41
CA ALA A 45 16.86 -22.80 39.68
C ALA A 45 16.42 -23.62 40.93
N GLY A 46 15.98 -24.88 40.77
CA GLY A 46 15.71 -25.90 41.81
C GLY A 46 15.17 -25.42 43.18
N PRO A 47 13.85 -25.52 43.45
CA PRO A 47 13.30 -26.58 44.33
C PRO A 47 11.90 -27.12 43.93
N GLN A 48 11.32 -26.68 42.80
CA GLN A 48 9.96 -27.07 42.32
C GLN A 48 9.97 -27.92 41.04
N LEU A 49 11.04 -28.69 40.84
CA LEU A 49 11.33 -29.44 39.60
C LEU A 49 10.15 -30.24 39.02
N PRO A 50 9.35 -31.00 39.80
CA PRO A 50 8.28 -31.82 39.22
C PRO A 50 7.14 -31.01 38.61
N ALA A 51 6.68 -29.97 39.31
CA ALA A 51 5.55 -29.15 38.88
C ALA A 51 5.95 -28.23 37.71
N ALA A 52 7.12 -27.60 37.78
CA ALA A 52 7.65 -26.78 36.69
C ALA A 52 7.89 -27.62 35.43
N ARG A 53 8.41 -28.85 35.59
CA ARG A 53 8.61 -29.78 34.47
C ARG A 53 7.30 -30.21 33.82
N ALA A 54 6.27 -30.52 34.62
CA ALA A 54 4.97 -30.89 34.09
C ALA A 54 4.34 -29.74 33.29
N ARG A 55 4.33 -28.51 33.83
CA ARG A 55 3.84 -27.33 33.10
C ARG A 55 4.58 -27.11 31.79
N LEU A 56 5.91 -27.12 31.83
CA LEU A 56 6.72 -26.97 30.62
C LEU A 56 6.42 -28.07 29.60
N GLN A 57 6.26 -29.32 30.05
CA GLN A 57 5.91 -30.43 29.17
C GLN A 57 4.57 -30.17 28.46
N PHE A 58 3.53 -29.77 29.18
CA PHE A 58 2.24 -29.43 28.57
C PHE A 58 2.36 -28.29 27.55
N ARG A 59 3.14 -27.25 27.88
CA ARG A 59 3.39 -26.12 26.98
C ARG A 59 4.13 -26.55 25.70
N ILE A 60 5.16 -27.39 25.83
CA ILE A 60 5.88 -27.93 24.67
C ILE A 60 4.96 -28.80 23.81
N VAL A 61 4.16 -29.67 24.41
CA VAL A 61 3.17 -30.49 23.68
C VAL A 61 2.21 -29.58 22.92
N ARG A 62 1.67 -28.55 23.57
CA ARG A 62 0.79 -27.57 22.92
C ARG A 62 1.46 -26.89 21.73
N VAL A 63 2.70 -26.43 21.87
CA VAL A 63 3.46 -25.81 20.76
C VAL A 63 3.66 -26.80 19.61
N LEU A 64 3.95 -28.07 19.90
CA LEU A 64 4.10 -29.10 18.87
C LEU A 64 2.78 -29.39 18.15
N GLU A 65 1.66 -29.46 18.86
CA GLU A 65 0.32 -29.60 18.26
C GLU A 65 0.00 -28.42 17.32
N MET A 66 0.33 -27.20 17.73
CA MET A 66 0.11 -26.00 16.91
C MET A 66 0.96 -26.05 15.63
N LEU A 67 2.23 -26.46 15.74
CA LEU A 67 3.12 -26.63 14.60
C LEU A 67 2.63 -27.73 13.64
N GLU A 68 2.17 -28.86 14.18
CA GLU A 68 1.59 -29.94 13.39
C GLU A 68 0.38 -29.46 12.59
N ALA A 69 -0.53 -28.70 13.21
CA ALA A 69 -1.70 -28.14 12.53
C ALA A 69 -1.32 -27.20 11.38
N LEU A 70 -0.36 -26.30 11.61
CA LEU A 70 0.12 -25.36 10.58
C LEU A 70 0.79 -26.08 9.41
N VAL A 71 1.66 -27.06 9.71
CA VAL A 71 2.36 -27.83 8.67
C VAL A 71 1.39 -28.71 7.88
N SER A 72 0.40 -29.32 8.55
CA SER A 72 -0.60 -30.18 7.91
C SER A 72 -1.43 -29.39 6.90
N GLU A 73 -2.00 -28.25 7.29
CA GLU A 73 -2.78 -27.41 6.38
C GLU A 73 -1.92 -26.84 5.23
N SER A 74 -0.69 -26.38 5.53
CA SER A 74 0.23 -25.90 4.49
C SER A 74 0.52 -26.99 3.45
N SER A 75 0.73 -28.23 3.88
CA SER A 75 1.00 -29.34 2.97
C SER A 75 -0.19 -29.63 2.06
N VAL A 76 -1.41 -29.62 2.60
CA VAL A 76 -2.65 -29.83 1.83
C VAL A 76 -2.84 -28.71 0.80
N ALA A 77 -2.68 -27.45 1.21
CA ALA A 77 -2.81 -26.31 0.32
C ALA A 77 -1.75 -26.32 -0.80
N GLU A 78 -0.50 -26.63 -0.48
CA GLU A 78 0.58 -26.77 -1.47
C GLU A 78 0.30 -27.87 -2.48
N GLU A 79 -0.18 -29.03 -2.03
CA GLU A 79 -0.51 -30.12 -2.94
C GLU A 79 -1.70 -29.78 -3.85
N GLN A 80 -2.70 -29.07 -3.35
CA GLN A 80 -3.83 -28.59 -4.16
C GLN A 80 -3.34 -27.64 -5.26
N LEU A 81 -2.58 -26.62 -4.90
CA LEU A 81 -1.98 -25.68 -5.86
C LEU A 81 -1.07 -26.39 -6.87
N ARG A 82 -0.34 -27.42 -6.43
CA ARG A 82 0.49 -28.24 -7.32
C ARG A 82 -0.36 -29.00 -8.35
N ARG A 83 -1.47 -29.62 -7.91
CA ARG A 83 -2.40 -30.33 -8.80
C ARG A 83 -3.04 -29.39 -9.82
N GLU A 84 -3.49 -28.21 -9.39
CA GLU A 84 -4.05 -27.18 -10.28
C GLU A 84 -3.03 -26.70 -11.30
N ARG A 85 -1.82 -26.34 -10.85
CA ARG A 85 -0.72 -25.94 -11.74
C ARG A 85 -0.40 -27.02 -12.76
N ASP A 86 -0.37 -28.29 -12.37
CA ASP A 86 -0.11 -29.38 -13.30
C ASP A 86 -1.28 -29.61 -14.27
N SER A 87 -2.53 -29.37 -13.86
CA SER A 87 -3.70 -29.36 -14.76
C SER A 87 -3.60 -28.26 -15.81
N LEU A 88 -3.37 -27.03 -15.37
CA LEU A 88 -3.23 -25.87 -16.25
C LEU A 88 -2.07 -26.04 -17.23
N ARG A 89 -0.94 -26.61 -16.77
CA ARG A 89 0.18 -26.94 -17.66
C ARG A 89 -0.23 -27.93 -18.76
N ARG A 90 -0.95 -29.00 -18.40
CA ARG A 90 -1.45 -29.99 -19.38
C ARG A 90 -2.43 -29.34 -20.37
N GLU A 91 -3.35 -28.52 -19.89
CA GLU A 91 -4.30 -27.79 -20.75
C GLU A 91 -3.58 -26.83 -21.71
N LEU A 92 -2.59 -26.06 -21.22
CA LEU A 92 -1.77 -25.20 -22.06
C LEU A 92 -0.97 -25.98 -23.10
N GLU A 93 -0.43 -27.14 -22.75
CA GLU A 93 0.26 -28.02 -23.69
C GLU A 93 -0.70 -28.55 -24.77
N GLN A 94 -1.91 -28.97 -24.38
CA GLN A 94 -2.95 -29.40 -25.31
C GLN A 94 -3.37 -28.27 -26.25
N LEU A 95 -3.60 -27.05 -25.75
CA LEU A 95 -3.93 -25.89 -26.56
C LEU A 95 -2.80 -25.51 -27.52
N ARG A 96 -1.55 -25.57 -27.08
CA ARG A 96 -0.37 -25.35 -27.94
C ARG A 96 -0.24 -26.43 -29.02
N ALA A 97 -0.50 -27.69 -28.68
CA ALA A 97 -0.49 -28.79 -29.64
C ALA A 97 -1.64 -28.66 -30.65
N ALA A 98 -2.84 -28.31 -30.21
CA ALA A 98 -4.00 -28.06 -31.07
C ALA A 98 -3.78 -26.86 -32.00
N ALA A 99 -3.20 -25.76 -31.51
CA ALA A 99 -2.82 -24.61 -32.33
C ALA A 99 -1.79 -24.99 -33.41
N ARG A 100 -0.79 -25.82 -33.07
CA ARG A 100 0.18 -26.36 -34.04
C ARG A 100 -0.45 -27.34 -35.03
N GLY A 101 -1.46 -28.11 -34.61
CA GLY A 101 -2.22 -29.02 -35.49
C GLY A 101 -3.14 -28.28 -36.47
N SER A 102 -3.79 -27.21 -36.00
CA SER A 102 -4.66 -26.33 -36.80
C SER A 102 -3.87 -25.53 -37.86
N ALA A 103 -2.60 -25.22 -37.60
CA ALA A 103 -1.71 -24.56 -38.57
C ALA A 103 -1.43 -25.39 -39.85
N ARG A 104 -1.82 -26.68 -39.92
CA ARG A 104 -1.57 -27.53 -41.10
C ARG A 104 -2.66 -27.46 -42.17
N GLN A 105 -3.81 -26.82 -41.90
CA GLN A 105 -4.76 -26.44 -42.95
C GLN A 105 -5.49 -25.16 -42.59
N PRO A 106 -5.06 -24.01 -43.14
CA PRO A 106 -5.85 -22.82 -43.01
C PRO A 106 -6.55 -22.63 -44.37
N ASN A 107 -7.79 -23.11 -44.48
CA ASN A 107 -8.73 -22.56 -45.47
C ASN A 107 -9.05 -21.13 -45.02
N LEU A 108 -8.11 -20.21 -45.23
CA LEU A 108 -8.27 -18.80 -44.91
C LEU A 108 -9.10 -18.21 -46.05
N GLY A 109 -10.29 -17.71 -45.71
CA GLY A 109 -10.98 -16.77 -46.58
C GLY A 109 -10.09 -15.54 -46.85
N PRO A 110 -10.41 -14.74 -47.88
CA PRO A 110 -9.54 -13.68 -48.39
C PRO A 110 -9.14 -12.57 -47.39
N ASP A 111 -9.69 -12.58 -46.18
CA ASP A 111 -9.58 -11.49 -45.20
C ASP A 111 -8.96 -11.91 -43.85
N GLN A 112 -8.30 -13.07 -43.77
CA GLN A 112 -7.77 -13.59 -42.50
C GLN A 112 -6.23 -13.69 -42.54
N MET A 113 -5.57 -12.77 -41.81
CA MET A 113 -4.11 -12.73 -41.66
C MET A 113 -3.65 -13.68 -40.55
N VAL A 114 -2.63 -14.49 -40.84
CA VAL A 114 -1.93 -15.30 -39.82
C VAL A 114 -1.07 -14.36 -38.97
N ILE A 115 -1.44 -14.20 -37.69
CA ILE A 115 -0.73 -13.33 -36.74
C ILE A 115 0.37 -14.14 -36.06
N ASP A 116 1.63 -13.84 -36.34
CA ASP A 116 2.76 -14.38 -35.56
C ASP A 116 2.83 -13.65 -34.22
N LEU A 117 2.66 -14.40 -33.13
CA LEU A 117 2.74 -13.88 -31.76
C LEU A 117 4.19 -13.61 -31.30
N THR A 118 5.18 -14.03 -32.10
CA THR A 118 6.62 -13.96 -31.77
C THR A 118 7.33 -12.77 -32.43
N ASP A 119 6.65 -12.02 -33.31
CA ASP A 119 7.27 -10.93 -34.06
C ASP A 119 7.55 -9.71 -33.16
N PRO A 120 8.82 -9.27 -33.02
CA PRO A 120 9.19 -8.08 -32.26
C PRO A 120 8.65 -6.77 -32.85
N ASN A 121 8.41 -6.70 -34.17
CA ASN A 121 7.87 -5.51 -34.84
C ASN A 121 6.34 -5.50 -34.92
N ARG A 122 5.68 -6.49 -34.32
CA ARG A 122 4.22 -6.53 -34.25
C ARG A 122 3.70 -5.29 -33.51
N PRO A 123 2.76 -4.51 -34.09
CA PRO A 123 2.14 -3.40 -33.38
C PRO A 123 1.41 -3.95 -32.15
N ARG A 124 1.91 -3.60 -30.95
CA ARG A 124 1.36 -4.06 -29.67
C ARG A 124 0.35 -3.10 -29.06
N PHE A 125 0.32 -1.87 -29.56
CA PHE A 125 -0.50 -0.79 -29.05
C PHE A 125 -1.49 -0.33 -30.11
N THR A 126 -2.67 0.04 -29.65
CA THR A 126 -3.69 0.72 -30.42
C THR A 126 -3.34 2.20 -30.60
N LEU A 127 -3.91 2.83 -31.63
CA LEU A 127 -3.74 4.27 -31.85
C LEU A 127 -4.29 5.12 -30.69
N GLN A 128 -5.28 4.61 -29.97
CA GLN A 128 -5.88 5.29 -28.82
C GLN A 128 -4.88 5.36 -27.66
N GLU A 129 -4.25 4.25 -27.29
CA GLU A 129 -3.22 4.22 -26.25
C GLU A 129 -2.06 5.16 -26.57
N LEU A 130 -1.61 5.18 -27.83
CA LEU A 130 -0.55 6.10 -28.26
C LEU A 130 -0.99 7.57 -28.13
N ARG A 131 -2.24 7.88 -28.48
CA ARG A 131 -2.80 9.22 -28.32
C ARG A 131 -2.84 9.63 -26.84
N ASP A 132 -3.29 8.74 -25.98
CA ASP A 132 -3.41 8.99 -24.54
C ASP A 132 -2.04 9.27 -23.91
N VAL A 133 -1.04 8.44 -24.22
CA VAL A 133 0.36 8.64 -23.76
C VAL A 133 0.94 9.97 -24.26
N LEU A 134 0.67 10.33 -25.52
CA LEU A 134 1.14 11.61 -26.08
C LEU A 134 0.47 12.81 -25.42
N GLN A 135 -0.83 12.71 -25.11
CA GLN A 135 -1.56 13.76 -24.40
C GLN A 135 -1.03 13.92 -22.98
N GLU A 136 -0.85 12.82 -22.25
CA GLU A 136 -0.28 12.82 -20.90
C GLU A 136 1.13 13.45 -20.89
N ARG A 137 1.99 13.05 -21.82
CA ARG A 137 3.33 13.63 -21.97
C ARG A 137 3.29 15.14 -22.22
N ASN A 138 2.35 15.62 -23.04
CA ASN A 138 2.18 17.04 -23.29
C ASN A 138 1.69 17.79 -22.04
N GLN A 139 0.76 17.20 -21.30
CA GLN A 139 0.24 17.76 -20.05
C GLN A 139 1.32 17.88 -18.99
N LEU A 140 2.12 16.84 -18.78
CA LEU A 140 3.25 16.84 -17.85
C LEU A 140 4.32 17.85 -18.27
N LYS A 141 4.59 17.98 -19.57
CA LYS A 141 5.52 18.98 -20.09
C LYS A 141 5.06 20.40 -19.81
N ALA A 142 3.75 20.68 -19.92
CA ALA A 142 3.19 21.99 -19.60
C ALA A 142 3.31 22.30 -18.10
N GLN A 143 2.96 21.34 -17.23
CA GLN A 143 3.11 21.49 -15.77
C GLN A 143 4.57 21.73 -15.36
N LEU A 144 5.50 20.97 -15.96
CA LEU A 144 6.93 21.15 -15.71
C LEU A 144 7.40 22.56 -16.08
N LEU A 145 6.92 23.11 -17.19
CA LEU A 145 7.27 24.45 -17.63
C LEU A 145 6.76 25.52 -16.65
N VAL A 146 5.53 25.38 -16.14
CA VAL A 146 4.96 26.27 -15.11
C VAL A 146 5.78 26.22 -13.82
N VAL A 147 6.08 25.02 -13.31
CA VAL A 147 6.87 24.86 -12.08
C VAL A 147 8.29 25.42 -12.25
N GLN A 148 8.90 25.24 -13.42
CA GLN A 148 10.20 25.82 -13.73
C GLN A 148 10.16 27.35 -13.75
N GLU A 149 9.10 27.95 -14.31
CA GLU A 149 8.89 29.39 -14.30
C GLU A 149 8.71 29.92 -12.88
N GLU A 150 7.89 29.27 -12.06
CA GLU A 150 7.71 29.63 -10.64
C GLU A 150 9.03 29.57 -9.87
N LEU A 151 9.79 28.48 -10.01
CA LEU A 151 11.12 28.35 -9.40
C LEU A 151 12.09 29.43 -9.86
N GLN A 152 12.05 29.83 -11.12
CA GLN A 152 12.85 30.95 -11.64
C GLN A 152 12.43 32.28 -11.02
N CYS A 153 11.13 32.51 -10.84
CA CYS A 153 10.61 33.71 -10.18
C CYS A 153 11.05 33.82 -8.71
N TYR A 154 11.08 32.71 -7.97
CA TYR A 154 11.62 32.66 -6.61
C TYR A 154 13.13 32.93 -6.58
N LYS A 155 13.90 32.30 -7.48
CA LYS A 155 15.36 32.52 -7.56
C LYS A 155 15.74 33.94 -7.98
N SER A 156 14.94 34.55 -8.85
CA SER A 156 15.18 35.92 -9.35
C SER A 156 14.69 37.00 -8.39
N GLY A 157 14.08 36.63 -7.24
CA GLY A 157 13.59 37.58 -6.23
C GLY A 157 12.34 38.36 -6.64
N ILE A 158 11.67 37.97 -7.73
CA ILE A 158 10.44 38.61 -8.23
C ILE A 158 9.26 38.27 -7.32
N ILE A 159 9.27 37.07 -6.72
CA ILE A 159 8.31 36.61 -5.72
C ILE A 159 9.08 36.42 -4.41
N SER A 160 9.04 37.41 -3.54
CA SER A 160 9.61 37.33 -2.19
C SER A 160 8.78 36.35 -1.34
N GLN A 161 9.43 35.54 -0.50
CA GLN A 161 8.73 34.66 0.46
C GLN A 161 7.74 35.49 1.28
N LYS A 162 6.44 35.36 1.01
CA LYS A 162 5.40 35.77 1.96
C LYS A 162 5.28 34.71 3.05
N ARG A 163 6.33 34.60 3.86
CA ARG A 163 6.32 33.95 5.17
C ARG A 163 7.09 34.91 6.07
N ASP A 164 6.38 35.89 6.62
CA ASP A 164 6.81 36.72 7.76
C ASP A 164 5.68 37.67 8.21
N GLN A 165 4.42 37.20 8.26
CA GLN A 165 3.32 37.95 8.89
C GLN A 165 2.29 37.03 9.55
N THR A 166 2.72 36.13 10.44
CA THR A 166 1.77 35.41 11.32
C THR A 166 2.31 35.18 12.74
N GLU A 167 3.42 35.82 13.12
CA GLU A 167 3.98 35.71 14.49
C GLU A 167 4.40 37.09 15.03
N GLU A 168 3.53 38.10 15.03
CA GLU A 168 3.83 39.32 15.83
C GLU A 168 2.64 40.22 16.20
N LEU A 169 1.42 39.69 16.34
CA LEU A 169 0.29 40.49 16.87
C LEU A 169 -0.61 39.68 17.81
N GLU A 170 0.00 39.10 18.85
CA GLU A 170 -0.71 38.74 20.09
C GLU A 170 -0.12 39.55 21.27
N LYS A 171 -0.15 40.88 21.15
CA LYS A 171 0.00 41.77 22.30
C LYS A 171 -0.50 43.18 21.96
N GLU A 172 -1.17 43.80 22.93
CA GLU A 172 -1.74 45.15 22.90
C GLU A 172 -3.10 45.26 22.17
N ALA A 173 -4.20 44.86 22.81
CA ALA A 173 -5.02 45.71 23.70
C ALA A 173 -5.75 46.88 22.97
N SER A 174 -7.08 46.71 22.89
CA SER A 174 -8.11 47.72 23.16
C SER A 174 -7.91 49.17 22.64
N GLY A 175 -8.68 49.54 21.62
CA GLY A 175 -8.83 50.94 21.20
C GLY A 175 -10.04 51.17 20.28
N SER A 176 -11.04 51.87 20.80
CA SER A 176 -12.35 52.24 20.24
C SER A 176 -12.44 52.80 18.79
N SER A 177 -13.61 52.49 18.19
CA SER A 177 -14.55 53.39 17.49
C SER A 177 -14.53 53.57 15.95
N ALA A 178 -15.71 53.26 15.40
CA ALA A 178 -16.52 54.02 14.44
C ALA A 178 -15.90 54.53 13.13
N GLY A 179 -16.41 53.98 12.03
CA GLY A 179 -16.99 54.81 10.97
C GLY A 179 -16.41 54.66 9.56
N THR A 180 -17.34 54.45 8.63
CA THR A 180 -17.30 54.74 7.18
C THR A 180 -16.82 53.66 6.23
N SER A 181 -17.71 53.44 5.25
CA SER A 181 -17.61 52.60 4.07
C SER A 181 -16.46 52.97 3.14
N LYS A 182 -15.88 51.97 2.47
CA LYS A 182 -15.82 51.94 1.00
C LYS A 182 -15.30 50.58 0.51
N ASP A 183 -16.10 49.97 -0.35
CA ASP A 183 -15.73 48.95 -1.34
C ASP A 183 -14.26 49.02 -1.76
N SER A 184 -13.45 48.08 -1.29
CA SER A 184 -12.07 47.89 -1.75
C SER A 184 -12.02 46.59 -2.54
N GLU A 185 -12.34 46.68 -3.83
CA GLU A 185 -11.94 45.65 -4.79
C GLU A 185 -10.44 45.38 -4.62
N GLU A 186 -10.08 44.22 -4.07
CA GLU A 186 -8.71 43.72 -4.10
C GLU A 186 -8.32 43.44 -5.57
N LYS A 187 -7.81 44.46 -6.25
CA LYS A 187 -7.32 44.34 -7.63
C LYS A 187 -5.98 43.63 -7.59
N THR A 188 -6.04 42.32 -7.83
CA THR A 188 -4.86 41.48 -8.09
C THR A 188 -3.97 42.14 -9.15
N ILE A 189 -2.66 41.91 -9.06
CA ILE A 189 -1.65 42.51 -9.96
C ILE A 189 -2.00 42.26 -11.44
N ILE A 190 -2.64 41.12 -11.72
CA ILE A 190 -3.23 40.76 -13.01
C ILE A 190 -4.26 41.80 -13.49
N LYS A 191 -5.21 42.21 -12.64
CA LYS A 191 -6.23 43.22 -12.98
C LYS A 191 -5.62 44.59 -13.33
N ARG A 192 -4.43 44.92 -12.81
CA ARG A 192 -3.68 46.15 -13.17
C ARG A 192 -2.93 46.02 -14.50
N LEU A 193 -2.42 44.83 -14.84
CA LEU A 193 -1.71 44.60 -16.11
C LEU A 193 -2.66 44.66 -17.31
N PHE A 194 -3.92 44.24 -17.15
CA PHE A 194 -4.91 44.22 -18.23
C PHE A 194 -5.80 45.47 -18.31
N SER A 195 -5.65 46.45 -17.40
CA SER A 195 -6.46 47.68 -17.44
C SER A 195 -6.07 48.65 -18.55
N PHE A 196 -5.00 48.38 -19.30
CA PHE A 196 -4.47 49.27 -20.33
C PHE A 196 -5.12 49.14 -21.72
N LYS A 197 -6.16 48.32 -21.90
CA LYS A 197 -6.75 48.10 -23.22
C LYS A 197 -8.27 48.30 -23.28
N HIS A 198 -8.73 49.48 -22.90
CA HIS A 198 -9.99 50.05 -23.40
C HIS A 198 -9.84 51.57 -23.58
N GLY A 199 -9.32 51.96 -24.74
CA GLY A 199 -9.32 53.32 -25.24
C GLY A 199 -9.43 53.24 -26.77
N LYS A 200 -10.47 53.89 -27.29
CA LYS A 200 -10.93 53.91 -28.70
C LYS A 200 -9.84 54.18 -29.72
#